data_AF-A0A1X0YK39-F1
#
_entry.id   AF-A0A1X0YK39-F1
#
_cell.length_a   1.000
_cell.length_b   1.000
_cell.length_c   1.000
_cell.angle_alpha   90.00
_cell.angle_beta   90.00
_cell.angle_gamma   90.00
#
_symmetry.space_group_name_H-M   'P 1'
#
loop_
_entity.id
_entity.type
_entity.pdbx_description
1 polymer ?
#
loop_
_entity_poly.entity_id
_entity_poly.type
_entity_poly.pdbx_seq_one_letter_code
_entity_poly.pdbx_strand_id
1 'polypeptide(L)'
;MTKYACFDPETFIVLDWIDTEHYNYPKVEHLVEITDQQWQTYAKANIPIWINCEDLSFISTPPPDRFHKLKKGEWIVDTDSMLKFISEIKADIIRRIKSKRDYVTTDYIIINNHHFHSDTNSRIQQLSLTKMGAEKKIPPGLMWKTKNNGLIELTNEIAAQFESVTMDHDMRLFANAQHHIAAVEALDDIQAVLDYDYSTGWQA
;
A
#
# COMPACT_ATOMS: atom_id res chain seq x y z
N MET A 1 -27.25 5.47 45.15
CA MET A 1 -26.14 6.23 44.56
C MET A 1 -25.90 5.66 43.18
N THR A 2 -25.81 6.49 42.15
CA THR A 2 -25.78 5.98 40.77
C THR A 2 -24.39 6.10 40.20
N LYS A 3 -23.91 4.98 39.66
CA LYS A 3 -22.58 4.87 39.03
C LYS A 3 -22.79 4.48 37.57
N TYR A 4 -21.90 4.94 36.71
CA TYR A 4 -21.99 4.67 35.28
C TYR A 4 -20.66 4.21 34.69
N ALA A 5 -20.72 3.40 33.65
CA ALA A 5 -19.61 3.20 32.73
C ALA A 5 -19.89 3.99 31.44
N CYS A 6 -18.92 4.80 31.03
CA CYS A 6 -18.90 5.47 29.73
C CYS A 6 -18.20 4.57 28.72
N PHE A 7 -18.76 4.41 27.54
CA PHE A 7 -18.21 3.50 26.54
C PHE A 7 -18.25 4.07 25.12
N ASP A 8 -17.37 3.55 24.28
CA ASP A 8 -17.37 3.83 22.85
C ASP A 8 -18.50 3.02 22.17
N PRO A 9 -19.47 3.66 21.48
CA PRO A 9 -20.56 2.95 20.82
C PRO A 9 -20.13 2.08 19.64
N GLU A 10 -18.93 2.28 19.08
CA GLU A 10 -18.43 1.49 17.95
C GLU A 10 -17.66 0.25 18.44
N THR A 11 -16.79 0.42 19.44
CA THR A 11 -15.92 -0.66 19.93
C THR A 11 -16.40 -1.31 21.21
N PHE A 12 -17.40 -0.72 21.88
CA PHE A 12 -17.95 -1.11 23.19
C PHE A 12 -16.95 -1.13 24.35
N ILE A 13 -15.75 -0.58 24.16
CA ILE A 13 -14.78 -0.45 25.23
C ILE A 13 -15.23 0.61 26.23
N VAL A 14 -15.07 0.32 27.52
CA VAL A 14 -15.27 1.29 28.60
C VAL A 14 -14.12 2.31 28.56
N LEU A 15 -14.49 3.56 28.33
CA LEU A 15 -13.58 4.70 28.24
C LEU A 15 -13.35 5.32 29.61
N ASP A 16 -14.38 5.35 30.47
CA ASP A 16 -14.31 5.96 31.80
C ASP A 16 -15.37 5.41 32.76
N TRP A 17 -15.14 5.58 34.05
CA TRP A 17 -16.02 5.19 35.15
C TRP A 17 -16.48 6.43 35.92
N ILE A 18 -17.79 6.67 35.95
CA ILE A 18 -18.39 7.90 36.45
C ILE A 18 -19.09 7.66 37.78
N ASP A 19 -18.76 8.49 38.76
CA ASP A 19 -19.40 8.55 40.07
C ASP A 19 -20.05 9.93 40.28
N THR A 20 -21.38 9.96 40.34
CA THR A 20 -22.14 11.21 40.46
C THR A 20 -22.08 11.86 41.85
N GLU A 21 -21.49 11.24 42.88
CA GLU A 21 -21.29 11.89 44.18
C GLU A 21 -20.22 12.99 44.15
N HIS A 22 -19.28 12.93 43.20
CA HIS A 22 -18.05 13.71 43.30
C HIS A 22 -17.89 14.78 42.22
N TYR A 23 -18.60 14.72 41.09
CA TYR A 23 -18.46 15.71 40.00
C TYR A 23 -19.72 15.88 39.15
N ASN A 24 -19.93 17.10 38.65
CA ASN A 24 -20.94 17.43 37.63
C ASN A 24 -20.30 17.16 36.25
N TYR A 25 -20.57 16.00 35.66
CA TYR A 25 -19.98 15.61 34.39
C TYR A 25 -20.68 16.31 33.22
N PRO A 26 -19.95 16.70 32.15
CA PRO A 26 -20.59 17.13 30.90
C PRO A 26 -21.52 16.02 30.39
N LYS A 27 -22.53 16.37 29.61
CA LYS A 27 -23.48 15.40 29.05
C LYS A 27 -22.72 14.35 28.22
N VAL A 28 -22.56 13.15 28.76
CA VAL A 28 -21.98 11.99 28.07
C VAL A 28 -23.12 11.16 27.49
N GLU A 29 -23.05 10.81 26.20
CA GLU A 29 -24.18 10.23 25.47
C GLU A 29 -24.26 8.69 25.58
N HIS A 30 -23.15 7.99 25.82
CA HIS A 30 -23.07 6.53 25.84
C HIS A 30 -22.71 6.02 27.24
N LEU A 31 -23.73 5.96 28.10
CA LEU A 31 -23.61 5.55 29.49
C LEU A 31 -24.43 4.29 29.78
N VAL A 32 -23.89 3.40 30.61
CA VAL A 32 -24.64 2.31 31.23
C VAL A 32 -24.58 2.44 32.74
N GLU A 33 -25.72 2.36 33.42
CA GLU A 33 -25.78 2.33 34.88
C GLU A 33 -25.23 1.01 35.42
N ILE A 34 -24.43 1.07 36.48
CA ILE A 34 -23.76 -0.09 37.06
C ILE A 34 -23.99 -0.19 38.57
N THR A 35 -23.99 -1.42 39.06
CA THR A 35 -24.09 -1.73 40.48
C THR A 35 -22.77 -1.45 41.22
N ASP A 36 -22.86 -1.27 42.54
CA ASP A 36 -21.68 -1.17 43.41
C ASP A 36 -20.76 -2.39 43.27
N GLN A 37 -21.32 -3.58 43.08
CA GLN A 37 -20.54 -4.80 42.88
C GLN A 37 -19.76 -4.77 41.55
N GLN A 38 -20.41 -4.35 40.46
CA GLN A 38 -19.74 -4.17 39.15
C GLN A 38 -18.65 -3.09 39.24
N TRP A 39 -18.90 -1.99 39.96
CA TRP A 39 -17.90 -0.95 40.21
C TRP A 39 -16.66 -1.50 40.92
N GLN A 40 -16.84 -2.22 42.03
CA GLN A 40 -15.71 -2.81 42.77
C GLN A 40 -14.94 -3.83 41.94
N THR A 41 -15.62 -4.53 41.03
CA THR A 41 -15.03 -5.59 40.21
C THR A 41 -14.26 -5.03 39.02
N TYR A 42 -14.86 -4.11 38.25
CA TYR A 42 -14.33 -3.70 36.93
C TYR A 42 -13.59 -2.36 36.96
N ALA A 43 -14.13 -1.33 37.64
CA ALA A 43 -13.49 -0.01 37.69
C ALA A 43 -12.14 -0.04 38.41
N LYS A 44 -11.97 -0.96 39.36
CA LYS A 44 -10.73 -1.15 40.12
C LYS A 44 -9.74 -2.14 39.49
N ALA A 45 -10.14 -2.88 38.46
CA ALA A 45 -9.32 -3.94 37.88
C ALA A 45 -8.13 -3.41 37.05
N ASN A 46 -8.17 -2.14 36.63
CA ASN A 46 -7.13 -1.49 35.81
C ASN A 46 -6.75 -2.28 34.54
N ILE A 47 -7.75 -2.92 33.93
CA ILE A 47 -7.66 -3.59 32.64
C ILE A 47 -8.72 -3.00 31.71
N PRO A 48 -8.53 -3.07 30.38
CA PRO A 48 -9.59 -2.78 29.42
C PRO A 48 -10.80 -3.67 29.67
N ILE A 49 -11.99 -3.06 29.64
CA ILE A 49 -13.28 -3.73 29.84
C ILE A 49 -14.19 -3.34 28.68
N TRP A 50 -14.99 -4.28 28.19
CA TRP A 50 -16.00 -4.06 27.16
C TRP A 50 -17.40 -4.34 27.70
N ILE A 51 -18.42 -3.69 27.15
CA ILE A 51 -19.82 -3.88 27.54
C ILE A 51 -20.55 -4.71 26.49
N ASN A 52 -21.27 -5.74 26.93
CA ASN A 52 -22.33 -6.34 26.13
C ASN A 52 -23.61 -5.50 26.30
N CYS A 53 -24.00 -4.74 25.28
CA CYS A 53 -25.17 -3.87 25.38
C CYS A 53 -26.52 -4.60 25.44
N GLU A 54 -26.57 -5.91 25.20
CA GLU A 54 -27.84 -6.67 25.29
C GLU A 54 -28.24 -7.00 26.73
N ASP A 55 -27.27 -7.35 27.58
CA ASP A 55 -27.49 -7.78 28.96
C ASP A 55 -26.70 -6.94 29.99
N LEU A 56 -25.96 -5.93 29.54
CA LEU A 56 -25.11 -5.05 30.33
C LEU A 56 -24.02 -5.80 31.11
N SER A 57 -23.66 -7.00 30.66
CA SER A 57 -22.52 -7.74 31.19
C SER A 57 -21.20 -7.14 30.71
N PHE A 58 -20.14 -7.41 31.47
CA PHE A 58 -18.81 -6.90 31.21
C PHE A 58 -17.89 -8.02 30.75
N ILE A 59 -17.06 -7.70 29.75
CA ILE A 59 -16.13 -8.61 29.12
C ILE A 59 -14.73 -8.06 29.37
N SER A 60 -13.87 -8.87 29.97
CA SER A 60 -12.47 -8.53 30.23
C SER A 60 -11.50 -9.16 29.23
N THR A 61 -11.99 -10.08 28.39
CA THR A 61 -11.19 -10.71 27.33
C THR A 61 -11.09 -9.74 26.16
N PRO A 62 -9.88 -9.29 25.77
CA PRO A 62 -9.70 -8.39 24.64
C PRO A 62 -10.10 -9.05 23.31
N PRO A 63 -10.34 -8.25 22.26
CA PRO A 63 -10.53 -8.80 20.92
C PRO A 63 -9.27 -9.58 20.49
N PRO A 64 -9.42 -10.71 19.78
CA PRO A 64 -8.29 -11.49 19.29
C PRO A 64 -7.32 -10.67 18.42
N ASP A 65 -7.88 -9.82 17.55
CA ASP A 65 -7.15 -8.86 16.72
C ASP A 65 -8.07 -7.66 16.38
N ARG A 66 -7.55 -6.72 15.59
CA ARG A 66 -8.29 -5.52 15.17
C ARG A 66 -9.44 -5.76 14.18
N PHE A 67 -9.56 -6.98 13.64
CA PHE A 67 -10.64 -7.39 12.74
C PHE A 67 -11.71 -8.17 13.50
N HIS A 68 -11.76 -8.06 14.83
CA HIS A 68 -12.86 -8.57 15.62
C HIS A 68 -13.65 -7.42 16.23
N LYS A 69 -14.98 -7.53 16.18
CA LYS A 69 -15.91 -6.62 16.84
C LYS A 69 -16.79 -7.40 17.80
N LEU A 70 -17.20 -6.73 18.88
CA LEU A 70 -18.07 -7.36 19.86
C LEU A 70 -19.52 -7.36 19.35
N LYS A 71 -20.18 -8.53 19.38
CA LYS A 71 -21.60 -8.67 19.06
C LYS A 71 -22.24 -9.66 20.01
N LYS A 72 -23.24 -9.22 20.77
CA LYS A 72 -23.98 -10.05 21.75
C LYS A 72 -23.08 -10.78 22.75
N GLY A 73 -22.02 -10.12 23.21
CA GLY A 73 -21.08 -10.72 24.16
C GLY A 73 -20.01 -11.63 23.56
N GLU A 74 -19.99 -11.79 22.24
CA GLU A 74 -18.99 -12.62 21.54
C GLU A 74 -18.15 -11.79 20.56
N TRP A 75 -16.86 -12.13 20.47
CA TRP A 75 -15.98 -11.56 19.46
C TRP A 75 -16.26 -12.22 18.11
N ILE A 76 -16.77 -11.45 17.15
CA ILE A 76 -17.02 -11.90 15.79
C ILE A 76 -16.06 -11.22 14.83
N VAL A 77 -15.68 -11.92 13.76
CA VAL A 77 -14.86 -11.33 12.68
C VAL A 77 -15.64 -10.21 11.99
N ASP A 78 -15.01 -9.05 11.86
CA ASP A 78 -15.46 -7.91 11.09
C ASP A 78 -14.94 -7.99 9.65
N THR A 79 -15.63 -8.80 8.85
CA THR A 79 -15.27 -9.07 7.45
C THR A 79 -15.14 -7.80 6.62
N ASP A 80 -15.98 -6.78 6.87
CA ASP A 80 -15.94 -5.52 6.12
C ASP A 80 -14.65 -4.75 6.38
N SER A 81 -14.23 -4.65 7.65
CA SER A 81 -12.97 -4.03 8.03
C SER A 81 -11.76 -4.80 7.49
N MET A 82 -11.83 -6.14 7.49
CA MET A 82 -10.78 -6.99 6.92
C MET A 82 -10.64 -6.79 5.40
N LEU A 83 -11.75 -6.86 4.65
CA LEU A 83 -11.77 -6.66 3.20
C LEU A 83 -11.31 -5.25 2.81
N LYS A 84 -11.73 -4.24 3.58
CA LYS A 84 -11.25 -2.86 3.40
C LYS A 84 -9.74 -2.78 3.56
N PHE A 85 -9.19 -3.39 4.61
CA PHE A 85 -7.76 -3.39 4.86
C PHE A 85 -6.97 -4.12 3.76
N ILE A 86 -7.45 -5.27 3.29
CA ILE A 86 -6.86 -5.99 2.14
C ILE A 86 -6.83 -5.09 0.91
N SER A 87 -7.95 -4.42 0.60
CA SER A 87 -8.06 -3.50 -0.54
C SER A 87 -7.05 -2.34 -0.46
N GLU A 88 -6.87 -1.76 0.74
CA GLU A 88 -5.90 -0.68 0.97
C GLU A 88 -4.46 -1.13 0.74
N ILE A 89 -4.07 -2.32 1.22
CA ILE A 89 -2.73 -2.86 0.98
C ILE A 89 -2.54 -3.16 -0.52
N LYS A 90 -3.51 -3.81 -1.17
CA LYS A 90 -3.45 -4.09 -2.62
C LYS A 90 -3.19 -2.80 -3.40
N ALA A 91 -3.94 -1.73 -3.08
CA ALA A 91 -3.77 -0.44 -3.72
C ALA A 91 -2.37 0.15 -3.50
N ASP A 92 -1.77 -0.03 -2.32
CA ASP A 92 -0.41 0.42 -2.04
C ASP A 92 0.65 -0.37 -2.84
N ILE A 93 0.57 -1.69 -2.86
CA ILE A 93 1.49 -2.54 -3.64
C ILE A 93 1.37 -2.26 -5.13
N ILE A 94 0.15 -2.13 -5.66
CA ILE A 94 -0.11 -1.74 -7.06
C ILE A 94 0.51 -0.39 -7.39
N ARG A 95 0.44 0.58 -6.46
CA ARG A 95 1.10 1.89 -6.64
C ARG A 95 2.61 1.73 -6.75
N ARG A 96 3.23 0.91 -5.90
CA ARG A 96 4.68 0.64 -5.94
C ARG A 96 5.10 -0.08 -7.23
N ILE A 97 4.31 -1.02 -7.73
CA ILE A 97 4.54 -1.69 -9.03
C ILE A 97 4.53 -0.65 -10.16
N LYS A 98 3.54 0.24 -10.19
CA LYS A 98 3.46 1.32 -11.18
C LYS A 98 4.65 2.27 -11.09
N SER A 99 5.04 2.69 -9.88
CA SER A 99 6.23 3.51 -9.66
C SER A 99 7.51 2.82 -10.11
N LYS A 100 7.65 1.50 -9.88
CA LYS A 100 8.79 0.73 -10.38
C LYS A 100 8.83 0.70 -11.90
N ARG A 101 7.69 0.44 -12.57
CA ARG A 101 7.58 0.53 -14.03
C ARG A 101 8.05 1.89 -14.53
N ASP A 102 7.50 2.98 -13.99
CA ASP A 102 7.80 4.34 -14.44
C ASP A 102 9.28 4.71 -14.22
N TYR A 103 9.86 4.28 -13.10
CA TYR A 103 11.29 4.41 -12.84
C TYR A 103 12.11 3.70 -13.92
N VAL A 104 11.83 2.42 -14.18
CA VAL A 104 12.59 1.59 -15.13
C VAL A 104 12.43 2.12 -16.57
N THR A 105 11.22 2.54 -16.96
CA THR A 105 10.91 3.17 -18.25
C THR A 105 11.81 4.37 -18.54
N THR A 106 12.09 5.19 -17.53
CA THR A 106 12.91 6.40 -17.68
C THR A 106 14.39 6.16 -17.40
N ASP A 107 14.77 4.95 -16.99
CA ASP A 107 16.11 4.62 -16.55
C ASP A 107 17.07 4.49 -17.73
N TYR A 108 16.93 3.42 -18.51
CA TYR A 108 17.70 3.18 -19.73
C TYR A 108 17.07 2.09 -20.60
N ILE A 109 17.43 2.11 -21.88
CA ILE A 109 17.28 0.98 -22.80
C ILE A 109 18.65 0.36 -23.10
N ILE A 110 18.66 -0.89 -23.57
CA ILE A 110 19.87 -1.62 -23.93
C ILE A 110 19.89 -1.83 -25.44
N ILE A 111 20.94 -1.36 -26.10
CA ILE A 111 21.24 -1.66 -27.51
C ILE A 111 22.69 -2.15 -27.57
N ASN A 112 22.92 -3.35 -28.09
CA ASN A 112 24.25 -3.96 -28.18
C ASN A 112 25.03 -3.92 -26.84
N ASN A 113 24.38 -4.28 -25.74
CA ASN A 113 24.94 -4.26 -24.37
C ASN A 113 25.32 -2.86 -23.84
N HIS A 114 24.95 -1.78 -24.52
CA HIS A 114 25.15 -0.41 -24.06
C HIS A 114 23.86 0.17 -23.49
N HIS A 115 23.99 0.87 -22.36
CA HIS A 115 22.86 1.45 -21.65
C HIS A 115 22.67 2.90 -22.10
N PHE A 116 21.61 3.15 -22.87
CA PHE A 116 21.24 4.48 -23.33
C PHE A 116 20.18 5.06 -22.42
N HIS A 117 20.38 6.31 -21.99
CA HIS A 117 19.41 7.03 -21.18
C HIS A 117 18.02 7.02 -21.84
N SER A 118 16.97 6.82 -21.04
CA SER A 118 15.58 6.72 -21.50
C SER A 118 14.68 7.77 -20.86
N ASP A 119 15.26 8.78 -20.20
CA ASP A 119 14.52 9.93 -19.71
C ASP A 119 13.94 10.74 -20.89
N THR A 120 12.98 11.61 -20.59
CA THR A 120 12.25 12.40 -21.58
C THR A 120 13.17 13.18 -22.54
N ASN A 121 14.23 13.81 -22.02
CA ASN A 121 15.13 14.61 -22.85
C ASN A 121 15.94 13.73 -23.78
N SER A 122 16.41 12.59 -23.27
CA SER A 122 17.14 11.60 -24.06
C SER A 122 16.28 11.01 -25.17
N ARG A 123 15.02 10.64 -24.88
CA ARG A 123 14.08 10.10 -25.88
C ARG A 123 13.77 11.10 -26.99
N ILE A 124 13.59 12.38 -26.67
CA ILE A 124 13.37 13.45 -27.67
C ILE A 124 14.57 13.55 -28.63
N GLN A 125 15.80 13.52 -28.11
CA GLN A 125 17.00 13.55 -28.95
C GLN A 125 17.12 12.28 -29.80
N GLN A 126 16.83 11.13 -29.20
CA GLN A 126 16.88 9.83 -29.86
C GLN A 126 15.94 9.74 -31.06
N LEU A 127 14.75 10.37 -31.03
CA LEU A 127 13.86 10.41 -32.20
C LEU A 127 14.54 11.01 -33.45
N SER A 128 15.29 12.11 -33.28
CA SER A 128 16.04 12.71 -34.38
C SER A 128 17.21 11.84 -34.84
N LEU A 129 17.89 11.20 -33.88
CA LEU A 129 18.99 10.27 -34.16
C LEU A 129 18.51 9.01 -34.90
N THR A 130 17.33 8.47 -34.58
CA THR A 130 16.70 7.35 -35.29
C THR A 130 16.62 7.66 -36.78
N LYS A 131 16.06 8.83 -37.12
CA LYS A 131 15.92 9.26 -38.52
C LYS A 131 17.29 9.43 -39.19
N MET A 132 18.24 10.08 -38.52
CA MET A 132 19.59 10.25 -39.06
C MET A 132 20.31 8.90 -39.28
N GLY A 133 20.16 7.96 -38.35
CA GLY A 133 20.73 6.62 -38.45
C GLY A 133 20.15 5.84 -39.63
N ALA A 134 18.82 5.86 -39.79
CA ALA A 134 18.14 5.23 -40.92
C ALA A 134 18.56 5.82 -42.27
N GLU A 135 18.79 7.14 -42.33
CA GLU A 135 19.25 7.86 -43.52
C GLU A 135 20.78 7.80 -43.71
N LYS A 136 21.52 7.10 -42.83
CA LYS A 136 22.99 7.01 -42.82
C LYS A 136 23.72 8.35 -42.70
N LYS A 137 23.19 9.28 -41.89
CA LYS A 137 23.68 10.65 -41.70
C LYS A 137 24.38 10.90 -40.38
N ILE A 138 24.55 9.88 -39.52
CA ILE A 138 25.34 10.03 -38.30
C ILE A 138 26.83 10.22 -38.68
N PRO A 139 27.49 11.29 -38.23
CA PRO A 139 28.90 11.52 -38.51
C PRO A 139 29.80 10.44 -37.87
N PRO A 140 30.82 9.93 -38.59
CA PRO A 140 31.82 9.04 -37.99
C PRO A 140 32.51 9.69 -36.78
N GLY A 141 32.78 8.92 -35.74
CA GLY A 141 33.42 9.39 -34.51
C GLY A 141 32.52 10.21 -33.58
N LEU A 142 31.21 10.30 -33.84
CA LEU A 142 30.28 10.92 -32.90
C LEU A 142 30.23 10.08 -31.60
N MET A 143 30.77 10.63 -30.51
CA MET A 143 30.78 9.96 -29.22
C MET A 143 29.50 10.27 -28.42
N TRP A 144 28.88 9.23 -27.86
CA TRP A 144 27.69 9.34 -27.03
C TRP A 144 27.95 8.86 -25.61
N LYS A 145 27.45 9.60 -24.62
CA LYS A 145 27.57 9.24 -23.21
C LYS A 145 26.49 8.23 -22.82
N THR A 146 26.91 7.02 -22.45
CA THR A 146 26.04 5.98 -21.93
C THR A 146 25.77 6.21 -20.44
N LYS A 147 24.72 5.58 -19.91
CA LYS A 147 24.32 5.73 -18.50
C LYS A 147 25.34 5.14 -17.52
N ASN A 148 26.05 4.09 -17.91
CA ASN A 148 27.16 3.51 -17.14
C ASN A 148 28.47 4.31 -17.24
N ASN A 149 28.39 5.61 -17.55
CA ASN A 149 29.51 6.55 -17.64
C ASN A 149 30.58 6.21 -18.71
N GLY A 150 30.23 5.37 -19.69
CA GLY A 150 31.05 5.13 -20.87
C GLY A 150 30.82 6.17 -21.97
N LEU A 151 31.80 6.32 -22.86
CA LEU A 151 31.61 6.93 -24.17
C LEU A 151 31.69 5.82 -25.22
N ILE A 152 30.72 5.77 -26.12
CA ILE A 152 30.75 4.87 -27.27
C ILE A 152 30.60 5.68 -28.54
N GLU A 153 31.10 5.16 -29.65
CA GLU A 153 30.76 5.71 -30.95
C GLU A 153 29.28 5.39 -31.26
N LEU A 154 28.48 6.42 -31.52
CA LEU A 154 27.11 6.27 -31.96
C LEU A 154 27.13 6.01 -33.47
N THR A 155 26.98 4.76 -33.89
CA THR A 155 26.92 4.41 -35.31
C THR A 155 25.52 4.62 -35.88
N ASN A 156 25.40 4.61 -37.21
CA ASN A 156 24.10 4.65 -37.89
C ASN A 156 23.21 3.47 -37.49
N GLU A 157 23.80 2.28 -37.32
CA GLU A 157 23.11 1.05 -36.92
C GLU A 157 22.56 1.13 -35.50
N ILE A 158 23.32 1.70 -34.55
CA ILE A 158 22.82 1.91 -33.18
C ILE A 158 21.71 2.95 -33.19
N ALA A 159 21.93 4.09 -33.85
CA ALA A 159 20.99 5.19 -33.86
C ALA A 159 19.63 4.78 -34.46
N ALA A 160 19.63 4.01 -35.56
CA ALA A 160 18.41 3.53 -36.22
C ALA A 160 17.53 2.61 -35.35
N GLN A 161 18.04 2.08 -34.24
CA GLN A 161 17.32 1.15 -33.35
C GLN A 161 16.59 1.85 -32.19
N PHE A 162 16.87 3.13 -31.92
CA PHE A 162 16.36 3.79 -30.71
C PHE A 162 14.84 3.71 -30.57
N GLU A 163 14.10 3.97 -31.64
CA GLU A 163 12.64 3.96 -31.61
C GLU A 163 12.07 2.56 -31.33
N SER A 164 12.47 1.55 -32.12
CA SER A 164 11.95 0.19 -31.95
C SER A 164 12.30 -0.40 -30.59
N VAL A 165 13.54 -0.21 -30.13
CA VAL A 165 13.98 -0.72 -28.82
C VAL A 165 13.28 0.00 -27.66
N THR A 166 13.00 1.30 -27.79
CA THR A 166 12.21 2.04 -26.81
C THR A 166 10.78 1.51 -26.74
N MET A 167 10.14 1.29 -27.89
CA MET A 167 8.79 0.72 -27.95
C MET A 167 8.72 -0.68 -27.33
N ASP A 168 9.64 -1.57 -27.70
CA ASP A 168 9.71 -2.93 -27.15
C ASP A 168 9.96 -2.93 -25.65
N HIS A 169 10.82 -2.02 -25.17
CA HIS A 169 11.06 -1.81 -23.75
C HIS A 169 9.77 -1.39 -23.04
N ASP A 170 9.08 -0.36 -23.51
CA ASP A 170 7.85 0.15 -22.89
C ASP A 170 6.74 -0.91 -22.88
N MET A 171 6.56 -1.64 -23.98
CA MET A 171 5.56 -2.71 -24.09
C MET A 171 5.83 -3.84 -23.09
N ARG A 172 7.10 -4.29 -22.98
CA ARG A 172 7.49 -5.33 -22.02
C ARG A 172 7.26 -4.87 -20.59
N LEU A 173 7.65 -3.65 -20.23
CA LEU A 173 7.46 -3.12 -18.88
C LEU A 173 5.99 -2.96 -18.53
N PHE A 174 5.17 -2.51 -19.48
CA PHE A 174 3.73 -2.44 -19.29
C PHE A 174 3.13 -3.83 -19.05
N ALA A 175 3.47 -4.81 -19.87
CA ALA A 175 3.01 -6.19 -19.72
C ALA A 175 3.44 -6.79 -18.36
N ASN A 176 4.69 -6.59 -17.95
CA ASN A 176 5.18 -7.08 -16.65
C ASN A 176 4.44 -6.42 -15.48
N ALA A 177 4.21 -5.11 -15.55
CA ALA A 177 3.44 -4.40 -14.52
C ALA A 177 2.00 -4.92 -14.45
N GLN A 178 1.33 -5.15 -15.59
CA GLN A 178 -0.03 -5.71 -15.62
C GLN A 178 -0.07 -7.13 -15.04
N HIS A 179 0.92 -7.97 -15.37
CA HIS A 179 1.05 -9.30 -14.79
C HIS A 179 1.14 -9.24 -13.26
N HIS A 180 2.01 -8.39 -12.71
CA HIS A 180 2.13 -8.26 -11.27
C HIS A 180 0.88 -7.66 -10.60
N ILE A 181 0.22 -6.70 -11.23
CA ILE A 181 -1.03 -6.11 -10.72
C ILE A 181 -2.13 -7.17 -10.65
N ALA A 182 -2.34 -7.94 -11.72
CA ALA A 182 -3.36 -8.98 -11.75
C ALA A 182 -3.11 -10.06 -10.68
N ALA A 183 -1.84 -10.42 -10.46
CA ALA A 183 -1.49 -11.36 -9.40
C ALA A 183 -1.81 -10.81 -8.00
N VAL A 184 -1.51 -9.54 -7.72
CA VAL A 184 -1.89 -8.89 -6.43
C VAL A 184 -3.40 -8.80 -6.26
N GLU A 185 -4.13 -8.47 -7.31
CA GLU A 185 -5.60 -8.37 -7.28
C GLU A 185 -6.27 -9.71 -6.93
N ALA A 186 -5.67 -10.83 -7.34
CA ALA A 186 -6.16 -12.18 -7.08
C ALA A 186 -5.89 -12.73 -5.66
N LEU A 187 -5.14 -12.01 -4.81
CA LEU A 187 -4.79 -12.46 -3.45
C LEU A 187 -5.85 -12.05 -2.42
N ASP A 188 -6.39 -12.97 -1.63
CA ASP A 188 -7.42 -12.65 -0.63
C ASP A 188 -6.92 -12.76 0.82
N ASP A 189 -5.64 -13.05 1.01
CA ASP A 189 -4.98 -13.13 2.31
C ASP A 189 -4.08 -11.91 2.55
N ILE A 190 -4.12 -11.34 3.76
CA ILE A 190 -3.36 -10.14 4.12
C ILE A 190 -1.86 -10.39 4.00
N GLN A 191 -1.36 -11.51 4.51
CA GLN A 191 0.07 -11.80 4.54
C GLN A 191 0.59 -12.07 3.14
N ALA A 192 -0.17 -12.79 2.32
CA ALA A 192 0.16 -13.04 0.92
C ALA A 192 0.28 -11.74 0.10
N VAL A 193 -0.61 -10.75 0.32
CA VAL A 193 -0.50 -9.44 -0.34
C VAL A 193 0.75 -8.68 0.11
N LEU A 194 1.06 -8.71 1.41
CA LEU A 194 2.24 -8.03 1.98
C LEU A 194 3.56 -8.64 1.50
N ASP A 195 3.60 -9.96 1.34
CA ASP A 195 4.79 -10.72 0.95
C ASP A 195 4.95 -10.84 -0.57
N TYR A 196 4.04 -10.27 -1.36
CA TYR A 196 4.08 -10.39 -2.81
C TYR A 196 5.34 -9.73 -3.40
N ASP A 197 6.22 -10.57 -3.95
CA ASP A 197 7.45 -10.14 -4.61
C ASP A 197 7.19 -9.72 -6.07
N TYR A 198 7.36 -8.42 -6.33
CA TYR A 198 7.32 -7.85 -7.66
C TYR A 198 8.70 -7.46 -8.18
N SER A 199 9.80 -8.04 -7.68
CA SER A 199 11.18 -7.64 -8.03
C SER A 199 11.66 -8.11 -9.42
N THR A 200 10.95 -9.04 -10.05
CA THR A 200 11.37 -9.70 -11.29
C THR A 200 10.83 -9.04 -12.56
N GLY A 201 11.45 -9.31 -13.71
CA GLY A 201 10.90 -8.97 -15.03
C GLY A 201 11.05 -7.51 -15.47
N TRP A 202 11.81 -6.68 -14.73
CA TRP A 202 11.97 -5.25 -15.03
C TRP A 202 13.12 -4.91 -15.98
N GLN A 203 14.24 -5.61 -15.92
CA GLN A 203 15.37 -5.38 -16.82
C GLN A 203 15.78 -6.72 -17.45
N ALA A 204 16.20 -6.66 -18.71
CA ALA A 204 16.69 -7.82 -19.47
C ALA A 204 18.20 -7.98 -19.29
#